data_AF-B0MUX6-F1
#
_entry.id   AF-B0MUX6-F1
#
_cell.length_a   1.000
_cell.length_b   1.000
_cell.length_c   1.000
_cell.angle_alpha   90.00
_cell.angle_beta   90.00
_cell.angle_gamma   90.00
#
_symmetry.space_group_name_H-M   'P 1'
#
loop_
_entity.id
_entity.type
_entity.pdbx_description
1 polymer ?
#
loop_
_entity_poly.entity_id
_entity_poly.type
_entity_poly.pdbx_seq_one_letter_code
_entity_poly.pdbx_strand_id
1 'polypeptide(L)'
;MGKYFDMLMEDVRMREGLHSCMNCGVCTGVCPAAEFYNYDPRQIVNIVQTQDDDAIEELMRSDVIWYCGECMSCRPRCPRGNTPAYVIQALRTLSQKLGFFVESEKGRQQLALKRTIGENILRTGYCVTPKLVKPELHPEQGTVWEWIYENDEEIYGQFSAAYNRPGAGALRKLDDRSMEELHRIFDVTGGKEFFDTIEKHSDRKAREMGYDGADDEYMMDTYTKNSNEHY
;
A
#
# COMPACT_ATOMS: atom_id res chain seq x y z
N MET A 1 -29.72 -2.56 -4.41
CA MET A 1 -28.62 -3.05 -3.57
C MET A 1 -27.38 -2.89 -4.43
N GLY A 2 -26.41 -2.10 -3.97
CA GLY A 2 -25.25 -1.72 -4.77
C GLY A 2 -24.28 -2.88 -4.89
N LYS A 3 -23.89 -3.23 -6.11
CA LYS A 3 -22.94 -4.31 -6.41
C LYS A 3 -21.63 -4.12 -5.65
N TYR A 4 -21.07 -2.92 -5.63
CA TYR A 4 -19.80 -2.65 -4.96
C TYR A 4 -19.94 -2.67 -3.45
N PHE A 5 -21.07 -2.20 -2.92
CA PHE A 5 -21.35 -2.31 -1.49
C PHE A 5 -21.40 -3.78 -1.04
N ASP A 6 -22.06 -4.65 -1.80
CA ASP A 6 -22.13 -6.08 -1.50
C ASP A 6 -20.73 -6.73 -1.51
N MET A 7 -19.90 -6.40 -2.51
CA MET A 7 -18.50 -6.85 -2.57
C MET A 7 -17.66 -6.33 -1.39
N LEU A 8 -17.84 -5.07 -0.98
CA LEU A 8 -17.15 -4.50 0.18
C LEU A 8 -17.52 -5.25 1.46
N MET A 9 -18.79 -5.66 1.62
CA MET A 9 -19.27 -6.38 2.79
C MET A 9 -18.70 -7.80 2.94
N GLU A 10 -18.05 -8.35 1.91
CA GLU A 10 -17.25 -9.58 2.03
C GLU A 10 -15.99 -9.38 2.89
N ASP A 11 -15.47 -8.15 2.98
CA ASP A 11 -14.31 -7.80 3.78
C ASP A 11 -14.70 -7.63 5.26
N VAL A 12 -14.01 -8.36 6.15
CA VAL A 12 -14.23 -8.27 7.61
C VAL A 12 -14.05 -6.85 8.13
N ARG A 13 -13.10 -6.09 7.55
CA ARG A 13 -12.85 -4.69 7.94
C ARG A 13 -14.06 -3.83 7.61
N MET A 14 -14.75 -4.09 6.51
CA MET A 14 -15.97 -3.37 6.16
C MET A 14 -17.09 -3.65 7.16
N ARG A 15 -17.29 -4.93 7.50
CA ARG A 15 -18.32 -5.38 8.45
C ARG A 15 -18.11 -4.81 9.87
N GLU A 16 -16.86 -4.70 10.30
CA GLU A 16 -16.49 -4.11 11.59
C GLU A 16 -16.34 -2.58 11.53
N GLY A 17 -16.11 -2.03 10.34
CA GLY A 17 -15.76 -0.63 10.13
C GLY A 17 -16.95 0.26 9.83
N LEU A 18 -18.01 -0.27 9.21
CA LEU A 18 -19.22 0.47 8.89
C LEU A 18 -20.41 0.00 9.73
N HIS A 19 -20.92 0.92 10.53
CA HIS A 19 -22.16 0.80 11.30
C HIS A 19 -23.11 1.94 10.90
N SER A 20 -23.94 2.43 11.83
CA SER A 20 -24.80 3.59 11.60
C SER A 20 -24.00 4.90 11.70
N CYS A 21 -23.27 5.30 10.65
CA CYS A 21 -22.64 6.63 10.64
C CYS A 21 -23.72 7.71 10.73
N MET A 22 -23.50 8.69 11.60
CA MET A 22 -24.40 9.83 11.82
C MET A 22 -23.78 11.16 11.34
N ASN A 23 -22.75 11.08 10.48
CA ASN A 23 -22.13 12.23 9.84
C ASN A 23 -21.57 13.31 10.81
N CYS A 24 -21.10 12.91 12.00
CA CYS A 24 -20.75 13.85 13.09
C CYS A 24 -19.41 14.59 12.97
N GLY A 25 -18.50 14.21 12.07
CA GLY A 25 -17.21 14.92 11.90
C GLY A 25 -16.08 14.55 12.85
N VAL A 26 -16.31 13.74 13.88
CA VAL A 26 -15.25 13.37 14.85
C VAL A 26 -14.05 12.71 14.18
N CYS A 27 -14.27 11.86 13.18
CA CYS A 27 -13.18 11.21 12.46
C CYS A 27 -12.33 12.19 11.64
N THR A 28 -12.95 13.22 11.06
CA THR A 28 -12.27 14.30 10.34
C THR A 28 -11.43 15.14 11.30
N GLY A 29 -12.03 15.57 12.42
CA GLY A 29 -11.37 16.43 13.40
C GLY A 29 -10.19 15.79 14.14
N VAL A 30 -9.99 14.48 14.04
CA VAL A 30 -8.84 13.76 14.62
C VAL A 30 -7.92 13.15 13.57
N CYS A 31 -8.18 13.40 12.29
CA CYS A 31 -7.39 12.86 11.20
C CYS A 31 -6.18 13.76 10.93
N PRO A 32 -4.94 13.27 11.08
CA PRO A 32 -3.77 14.06 10.71
C PRO A 32 -3.74 14.40 9.21
N ALA A 33 -4.22 13.51 8.34
CA ALA A 33 -4.24 13.75 6.91
C ALA A 33 -5.20 14.89 6.51
N ALA A 34 -6.29 15.10 7.26
CA ALA A 34 -7.23 16.19 7.01
C ALA A 34 -6.65 17.59 7.30
N GLU A 35 -5.52 17.66 8.02
CA GLU A 35 -4.79 18.92 8.27
C GLU A 35 -3.95 19.33 7.06
N PHE A 36 -3.50 18.37 6.25
CA PHE A 36 -2.51 18.60 5.19
C PHE A 36 -3.05 18.40 3.77
N TYR A 37 -4.20 17.74 3.63
CA TYR A 37 -4.82 17.43 2.35
C TYR A 37 -6.29 17.83 2.38
N ASN A 38 -6.87 18.09 1.21
CA ASN A 38 -8.32 18.20 1.05
C ASN A 38 -8.98 16.82 1.23
N TYR A 39 -9.10 16.41 2.49
CA TYR A 39 -9.40 15.05 2.88
C TYR A 39 -10.41 15.01 4.01
N ASP A 40 -11.56 14.38 3.75
CA ASP A 40 -12.59 14.17 4.76
C ASP A 40 -12.99 12.69 4.84
N PRO A 41 -12.45 11.91 5.82
CA PRO A 41 -12.79 10.49 5.96
C PRO A 41 -14.27 10.27 6.28
N ARG A 42 -14.99 11.27 6.78
CA ARG A 42 -16.44 11.21 6.99
C ARG A 42 -17.19 11.17 5.66
N GLN A 43 -16.76 11.94 4.65
CA GLN A 43 -17.42 11.94 3.34
C GLN A 43 -17.31 10.59 2.68
N ILE A 44 -16.15 9.94 2.77
CA ILE A 44 -15.93 8.57 2.28
C ILE A 44 -16.95 7.62 2.92
N VAL A 45 -17.07 7.65 4.26
CA VAL A 45 -18.02 6.79 4.98
C VAL A 45 -19.47 7.10 4.59
N ASN A 46 -19.84 8.38 4.42
CA ASN A 46 -21.18 8.76 3.99
C ASN A 46 -21.49 8.22 2.59
N ILE A 47 -20.57 8.38 1.64
CA ILE A 47 -20.72 7.89 0.26
C ILE A 47 -20.90 6.37 0.26
N VAL A 48 -20.05 5.63 0.98
CA VAL A 48 -20.20 4.16 1.03
C VAL A 48 -21.53 3.76 1.68
N GLN A 49 -21.99 4.51 2.69
CA GLN A 49 -23.27 4.24 3.35
C GLN A 49 -24.50 4.47 2.44
N THR A 50 -24.41 5.27 1.38
CA THR A 50 -25.53 5.42 0.42
C THR A 50 -25.74 4.17 -0.43
N GLN A 51 -24.73 3.29 -0.51
CA GLN A 51 -24.72 2.11 -1.38
C GLN A 51 -24.90 2.45 -2.87
N ASP A 52 -24.54 3.67 -3.25
CA ASP A 52 -24.55 4.15 -4.63
C ASP A 52 -23.29 3.66 -5.36
N ASP A 53 -23.47 2.78 -6.33
CA ASP A 53 -22.35 2.16 -7.05
C ASP A 53 -21.53 3.19 -7.82
N ASP A 54 -22.15 4.22 -8.40
CA ASP A 54 -21.45 5.22 -9.20
C ASP A 54 -20.52 6.06 -8.30
N ALA A 55 -21.03 6.46 -7.13
CA ALA A 55 -20.25 7.23 -6.16
C ALA A 55 -19.14 6.39 -5.49
N ILE A 56 -19.39 5.10 -5.24
CA ILE A 56 -18.37 4.19 -4.70
C ILE A 56 -17.28 3.91 -5.74
N GLU A 57 -17.63 3.77 -7.02
CA GLU A 57 -16.66 3.63 -8.10
C GLU A 57 -15.78 4.88 -8.25
N GLU A 58 -16.39 6.07 -8.19
CA GLU A 58 -15.66 7.34 -8.23
C GLU A 58 -14.62 7.42 -7.09
N LEU A 59 -15.01 7.03 -5.87
CA LEU A 59 -14.06 6.93 -4.75
C LEU A 59 -12.90 5.98 -5.05
N MET A 60 -13.19 4.79 -5.60
CA MET A 60 -12.17 3.79 -5.91
C MET A 60 -11.20 4.22 -7.01
N ARG A 61 -11.61 5.13 -7.90
CA ARG A 61 -10.77 5.74 -8.96
C ARG A 61 -10.02 6.98 -8.50
N SER A 62 -10.40 7.58 -7.37
CA SER A 62 -9.84 8.84 -6.86
C SER A 62 -8.57 8.66 -6.03
N ASP A 63 -7.81 9.75 -5.87
CA ASP A 63 -6.68 9.82 -4.93
C ASP A 63 -7.13 9.84 -3.46
N VAL A 64 -8.38 10.23 -3.18
CA VAL A 64 -8.87 10.51 -1.82
C VAL A 64 -8.74 9.30 -0.91
N ILE A 65 -9.00 8.09 -1.39
CA ILE A 65 -8.85 6.88 -0.57
C ILE A 65 -7.37 6.62 -0.19
N TRP A 66 -6.40 7.16 -0.92
CA TRP A 66 -4.97 6.96 -0.73
C TRP A 66 -4.33 7.94 0.27
N TYR A 67 -5.02 9.01 0.67
CA TYR A 67 -4.51 9.97 1.66
C TYR A 67 -4.59 9.46 3.11
N CYS A 68 -5.38 8.42 3.38
CA CYS A 68 -5.43 7.81 4.72
C CYS A 68 -4.07 7.23 5.11
N GLY A 69 -3.48 7.74 6.20
CA GLY A 69 -2.27 7.16 6.79
C GLY A 69 -2.49 5.90 7.64
N GLU A 70 -3.71 5.35 7.65
CA GLU A 70 -4.07 4.11 8.37
C GLU A 70 -3.71 4.09 9.88
N CYS A 71 -3.59 5.26 10.51
CA CYS A 71 -3.16 5.42 11.90
C CYS A 71 -4.18 4.96 12.96
N MET A 72 -5.39 4.60 12.52
CA MET A 72 -6.51 4.16 13.37
C MET A 72 -7.01 5.18 14.40
N SER A 73 -6.59 6.45 14.33
CA SER A 73 -7.06 7.51 15.25
C SER A 73 -8.59 7.66 15.28
N CYS A 74 -9.27 7.39 14.17
CA CYS A 74 -10.73 7.48 14.09
C CYS A 74 -11.46 6.37 14.89
N ARG A 75 -10.87 5.18 15.03
CA ARG A 75 -11.49 3.99 15.65
C ARG A 75 -11.94 4.23 17.10
N PRO A 76 -11.06 4.64 18.05
CA PRO A 76 -11.46 4.79 19.45
C PRO A 76 -12.36 6.00 19.72
N ARG A 77 -12.61 6.85 18.72
CA ARG A 77 -13.28 8.15 18.90
C ARG A 77 -14.69 8.18 18.32
N CYS A 78 -15.04 7.26 17.42
CA CYS A 78 -16.37 7.26 16.83
C CYS A 78 -17.43 6.87 17.88
N PRO A 79 -18.43 7.73 18.17
CA PRO A 79 -19.48 7.42 19.14
C PRO A 79 -20.45 6.32 18.66
N ARG A 80 -20.37 5.94 17.37
CA ARG A 80 -21.16 4.89 16.74
C ARG A 80 -20.34 3.65 16.37
N GLY A 81 -19.08 3.59 16.81
CA GLY A 81 -18.18 2.46 16.54
C GLY A 81 -17.64 2.38 15.11
N ASN A 82 -17.95 3.32 14.22
CA ASN A 82 -17.41 3.30 12.86
C ASN A 82 -15.89 3.47 12.88
N THR A 83 -15.22 2.76 11.98
CA THR A 83 -13.78 2.88 11.73
C THR A 83 -13.56 3.26 10.26
N PRO A 84 -13.56 4.56 9.92
CA PRO A 84 -13.29 5.01 8.55
C PRO A 84 -12.02 4.39 7.94
N ALA A 85 -10.95 4.22 8.72
CA ALA A 85 -9.72 3.58 8.24
C ALA A 85 -9.96 2.16 7.71
N TYR A 86 -10.85 1.37 8.32
CA TYR A 86 -11.23 0.04 7.85
C TYR A 86 -12.04 0.09 6.55
N VAL A 87 -12.99 1.03 6.46
CA VAL A 87 -13.76 1.27 5.22
C VAL A 87 -12.81 1.63 4.07
N ILE A 88 -11.84 2.51 4.32
CA ILE A 88 -10.85 2.93 3.32
C ILE A 88 -9.92 1.79 2.93
N GLN A 89 -9.46 0.97 3.87
CA GLN A 89 -8.65 -0.21 3.58
C GLN A 89 -9.40 -1.22 2.69
N ALA A 90 -10.70 -1.43 2.93
CA ALA A 90 -11.55 -2.27 2.07
C ALA A 90 -11.71 -1.65 0.66
N LEU A 91 -11.96 -0.34 0.57
CA LEU A 91 -12.03 0.38 -0.71
C LEU A 91 -10.73 0.27 -1.52
N ARG A 92 -9.55 0.45 -0.88
CA ARG A 92 -8.25 0.27 -1.55
C ARG A 92 -8.10 -1.14 -2.10
N THR A 93 -8.41 -2.14 -1.29
CA THR A 93 -8.32 -3.56 -1.68
C THR A 93 -9.23 -3.87 -2.87
N LEU A 94 -10.48 -3.39 -2.85
CA LEU A 94 -11.42 -3.59 -3.94
C LEU A 94 -11.01 -2.81 -5.20
N SER A 95 -10.54 -1.57 -5.05
CA SER A 95 -9.98 -0.76 -6.14
C SER A 95 -8.81 -1.47 -6.81
N GLN A 96 -7.92 -2.13 -6.05
CA GLN A 96 -6.83 -2.94 -6.57
C GLN A 96 -7.32 -4.18 -7.31
N LYS A 97 -8.26 -4.93 -6.73
CA LYS A 97 -8.87 -6.13 -7.35
C LYS A 97 -9.59 -5.84 -8.67
N LEU A 98 -10.26 -4.70 -8.76
CA LEU A 98 -11.01 -4.29 -9.96
C LEU A 98 -10.15 -3.49 -10.96
N GLY A 99 -8.96 -3.06 -10.55
CA GLY A 99 -8.06 -2.26 -11.38
C GLY A 99 -8.45 -0.79 -11.50
N PHE A 100 -9.20 -0.24 -10.55
CA PHE A 100 -9.53 1.20 -10.50
C PHE A 100 -8.38 2.05 -9.95
N PHE A 101 -7.49 1.47 -9.16
CA PHE A 101 -6.35 2.15 -8.57
C PHE A 101 -5.42 2.81 -9.60
N VAL A 102 -5.41 2.30 -10.84
CA VAL A 102 -4.55 2.81 -11.92
C VAL A 102 -5.03 4.14 -12.51
N GLU A 103 -6.27 4.54 -12.20
CA GLU A 103 -6.81 5.85 -12.57
C GLU A 103 -6.35 6.96 -11.61
N SER A 104 -6.02 6.59 -10.38
CA SER A 104 -5.50 7.50 -9.36
C SER A 104 -3.99 7.66 -9.50
N GLU A 105 -3.49 8.88 -9.32
CA GLU A 105 -2.05 9.14 -9.26
C GLU A 105 -1.40 8.38 -8.10
N LYS A 106 -1.98 8.49 -6.89
CA LYS A 106 -1.47 7.81 -5.69
C LYS A 106 -1.73 6.31 -5.71
N GLY A 107 -2.82 5.88 -6.35
CA GLY A 107 -3.11 4.48 -6.57
C GLY A 107 -2.04 3.82 -7.43
N ARG A 108 -1.58 4.44 -8.53
CA ARG A 108 -0.53 3.86 -9.39
C ARG A 108 0.76 3.52 -8.64
N GLN A 109 1.09 4.22 -7.56
CA GLN A 109 2.26 3.94 -6.70
C GLN A 109 2.22 2.55 -6.04
N GLN A 110 1.07 1.86 -6.02
CA GLN A 110 0.98 0.48 -5.53
C GLN A 110 1.85 -0.49 -6.35
N LEU A 111 2.11 -0.22 -7.63
CA LEU A 111 3.08 -1.00 -8.42
C LEU A 111 4.49 -0.90 -7.81
N ALA A 112 4.93 0.32 -7.51
CA ALA A 112 6.23 0.56 -6.90
C ALA A 112 6.32 -0.15 -5.55
N LEU A 113 5.34 0.01 -4.66
CA LEU A 113 5.31 -0.69 -3.37
C LEU A 113 5.33 -2.21 -3.50
N LYS A 114 4.59 -2.77 -4.46
CA LYS A 114 4.61 -4.21 -4.75
C LYS A 114 6.02 -4.67 -5.15
N ARG A 115 6.70 -3.98 -6.05
CA ARG A 115 8.03 -4.37 -6.56
C ARG A 115 9.17 -4.07 -5.58
N THR A 116 9.09 -2.97 -4.83
CA THR A 116 10.19 -2.54 -3.93
C THR A 116 10.03 -3.03 -2.50
N ILE A 117 8.87 -3.54 -2.10
CA ILE A 117 8.66 -4.08 -0.74
C ILE A 117 8.13 -5.51 -0.85
N GLY A 118 7.06 -5.73 -1.61
CA GLY A 118 6.41 -7.04 -1.73
C GLY A 118 7.34 -8.12 -2.30
N GLU A 119 8.01 -7.84 -3.42
CA GLU A 119 8.95 -8.79 -4.03
C GLU A 119 10.20 -9.02 -3.19
N ASN A 120 10.63 -8.04 -2.40
CA ASN A 120 11.75 -8.20 -1.49
C ASN A 120 11.48 -9.25 -0.43
N ILE A 121 10.26 -9.26 0.14
CA ILE A 121 9.83 -10.30 1.08
C ILE A 121 9.98 -11.68 0.43
N LEU A 122 9.51 -11.86 -0.80
CA LEU A 122 9.56 -13.14 -1.50
C LEU A 122 10.98 -13.52 -1.99
N ARG A 123 11.88 -12.55 -2.16
CA ARG A 123 13.25 -12.79 -2.63
C ARG A 123 14.23 -13.02 -1.49
N THR A 124 14.09 -12.27 -0.39
CA THR A 124 15.08 -12.22 0.70
C THR A 124 14.52 -12.61 2.05
N GLY A 125 13.19 -12.67 2.19
CA GLY A 125 12.51 -12.81 3.47
C GLY A 125 12.33 -11.51 4.25
N TYR A 126 12.83 -10.38 3.72
CA TYR A 126 12.79 -9.08 4.37
C TYR A 126 12.16 -8.03 3.46
N CYS A 127 11.39 -7.11 4.05
CA CYS A 127 10.86 -5.95 3.32
C CYS A 127 11.97 -5.05 2.76
N VAL A 128 12.97 -4.79 3.60
CA VAL A 128 14.10 -3.90 3.30
C VAL A 128 15.36 -4.51 3.88
N THR A 129 16.43 -4.50 3.11
CA THR A 129 17.81 -4.77 3.55
C THR A 129 18.70 -3.62 3.10
N PRO A 130 19.91 -3.44 3.67
CA PRO A 130 20.80 -2.35 3.29
C PRO A 130 21.06 -2.29 1.77
N LYS A 131 21.24 -3.45 1.12
CA LYS A 131 21.45 -3.54 -0.34
C LYS A 131 20.24 -3.13 -1.19
N LEU A 132 19.06 -2.96 -0.60
CA LEU A 132 17.84 -2.57 -1.32
C LEU A 132 17.61 -1.05 -1.32
N VAL A 133 18.26 -0.31 -0.41
CA VAL A 133 18.17 1.15 -0.33
C VAL A 133 19.32 1.76 -1.13
N LYS A 134 19.15 1.81 -2.45
CA LYS A 134 20.17 2.31 -3.38
C LYS A 134 20.44 3.81 -3.16
N PRO A 135 21.70 4.27 -3.05
CA PRO A 135 22.03 5.68 -2.85
C PRO A 135 21.43 6.60 -3.93
N GLU A 136 21.38 6.15 -5.19
CA GLU A 136 20.89 6.96 -6.32
C GLU A 136 19.38 7.21 -6.22
N LEU A 137 18.64 6.31 -5.56
CA LEU A 137 17.20 6.43 -5.34
C LEU A 137 16.84 7.10 -4.01
N HIS A 138 17.83 7.26 -3.12
CA HIS A 138 17.65 7.75 -1.75
C HIS A 138 18.72 8.80 -1.39
N PRO A 139 18.83 9.91 -2.14
CA PRO A 139 19.86 10.91 -1.94
C PRO A 139 19.80 11.58 -0.56
N GLU A 140 18.65 11.55 0.10
CA GLU A 140 18.45 12.07 1.46
C GLU A 140 19.28 11.33 2.52
N GLN A 141 19.75 10.12 2.24
CA GLN A 141 20.61 9.35 3.13
C GLN A 141 22.06 9.88 3.16
N GLY A 142 22.47 10.65 2.15
CA GLY A 142 23.77 11.31 2.06
C GLY A 142 24.96 10.38 1.85
N THR A 143 26.15 10.97 1.82
CA THR A 143 27.42 10.28 1.48
C THR A 143 27.84 9.21 2.48
N VAL A 144 27.40 9.33 3.74
CA VAL A 144 27.64 8.29 4.75
C VAL A 144 26.93 7.00 4.37
N TRP A 145 25.70 7.09 3.86
CA TRP A 145 24.96 5.91 3.41
C TRP A 145 25.56 5.28 2.16
N GLU A 146 26.02 6.08 1.21
CA GLU A 146 26.75 5.58 0.02
C GLU A 146 27.95 4.71 0.45
N TRP A 147 28.74 5.20 1.41
CA TRP A 147 29.83 4.41 1.96
C TRP A 147 29.35 3.16 2.71
N ILE A 148 28.29 3.23 3.52
CA ILE A 148 27.71 2.06 4.20
C ILE A 148 27.21 1.03 3.19
N TYR A 149 26.58 1.46 2.09
CA TYR A 149 26.05 0.58 1.05
C TYR A 149 27.16 -0.23 0.36
N GLU A 150 28.32 0.41 0.12
CA GLU A 150 29.52 -0.25 -0.42
C GLU A 150 30.21 -1.17 0.58
N ASN A 151 30.12 -0.89 1.89
CA ASN A 151 30.85 -1.57 2.97
C ASN A 151 29.92 -2.32 3.93
N ASP A 152 28.75 -2.76 3.46
CA ASP A 152 27.68 -3.30 4.30
C ASP A 152 28.08 -4.55 5.07
N GLU A 153 28.86 -5.46 4.49
CA GLU A 153 29.33 -6.66 5.21
C GLU A 153 30.24 -6.32 6.40
N GLU A 154 31.10 -5.31 6.27
CA GLU A 154 31.97 -4.88 7.37
C GLU A 154 31.16 -4.23 8.49
N ILE A 155 30.19 -3.38 8.14
CA ILE A 155 29.38 -2.66 9.12
C ILE A 155 28.35 -3.59 9.78
N TYR A 156 27.54 -4.28 8.97
CA TYR A 156 26.49 -5.14 9.51
C TYR A 156 27.03 -6.45 10.10
N GLY A 157 28.20 -6.91 9.63
CA GLY A 157 28.92 -8.04 10.23
C GLY A 157 29.36 -7.80 11.67
N GLN A 158 29.57 -6.54 12.09
CA GLN A 158 29.87 -6.20 13.50
C GLN A 158 28.67 -6.44 14.43
N PHE A 159 27.44 -6.31 13.93
CA PHE A 159 26.22 -6.58 14.72
C PHE A 159 25.83 -8.06 14.72
N SER A 160 26.13 -8.78 13.64
CA SER A 160 25.74 -10.18 13.47
C SER A 160 26.71 -10.92 12.55
N ALA A 161 27.34 -11.98 13.09
CA ALA A 161 28.13 -12.91 12.27
C ALA A 161 27.29 -13.64 11.20
N ALA A 162 25.96 -13.60 11.34
CA ALA A 162 25.02 -14.19 10.40
C ALA A 162 24.55 -13.22 9.30
N TYR A 163 25.05 -11.97 9.23
CA TYR A 163 24.68 -11.06 8.13
C TYR A 163 24.93 -11.72 6.77
N ASN A 164 23.89 -11.79 5.92
CA ASN A 164 23.90 -12.50 4.63
C ASN A 164 24.34 -13.98 4.68
N ARG A 165 24.32 -14.60 5.86
CA ARG A 165 24.74 -16.00 6.10
C ARG A 165 23.66 -16.76 6.87
N PRO A 166 23.61 -18.11 6.78
CA PRO A 166 22.75 -18.90 7.65
C PRO A 166 23.17 -18.73 9.12
N GLY A 167 22.20 -18.78 10.04
CA GLY A 167 22.46 -18.68 11.47
C GLY A 167 21.32 -17.98 12.22
N ALA A 168 21.53 -17.66 13.49
CA ALA A 168 20.65 -16.78 14.24
C ALA A 168 21.22 -15.35 14.20
N GLY A 169 20.36 -14.36 13.92
CA GLY A 169 20.78 -12.96 13.86
C GLY A 169 19.88 -12.14 12.93
N ALA A 170 19.99 -10.81 13.04
CA ALA A 170 19.32 -9.89 12.14
C ALA A 170 19.91 -9.98 10.72
N LEU A 171 19.08 -9.74 9.71
CA LEU A 171 19.47 -9.70 8.29
C LEU A 171 20.27 -10.95 7.85
N ARG A 172 19.88 -12.10 8.39
CA ARG A 172 20.47 -13.39 8.06
C ARG A 172 19.98 -13.89 6.71
N LYS A 173 20.73 -14.78 6.07
CA LYS A 173 20.17 -15.54 4.94
C LYS A 173 19.16 -16.54 5.49
N LEU A 174 17.90 -16.43 5.08
CA LEU A 174 16.88 -17.43 5.39
C LEU A 174 17.17 -18.73 4.64
N ASP A 175 16.91 -19.85 5.29
CA ASP A 175 17.04 -21.17 4.68
C ASP A 175 15.91 -21.42 3.67
N ASP A 176 16.18 -22.31 2.70
CA ASP A 176 15.28 -22.57 1.59
C ASP A 176 13.91 -23.06 2.05
N ARG A 177 13.85 -23.85 3.14
CA ARG A 177 12.58 -24.31 3.70
C ARG A 177 11.75 -23.16 4.26
N SER A 178 12.35 -22.24 5.02
CA SER A 178 11.66 -21.05 5.51
C SER A 178 11.15 -20.17 4.35
N MET A 179 11.94 -20.05 3.27
CA MET A 179 11.52 -19.32 2.07
C MET A 179 10.36 -20.02 1.35
N GLU A 180 10.40 -21.35 1.20
CA GLU A 180 9.30 -22.13 0.65
C GLU A 180 8.01 -21.97 1.46
N GLU A 181 8.10 -21.99 2.79
CA GLU A 181 6.96 -21.73 3.69
C GLU A 181 6.39 -20.33 3.46
N LEU A 182 7.24 -19.30 3.31
CA LEU A 182 6.83 -17.94 3.00
C LEU A 182 6.12 -17.82 1.65
N HIS A 183 6.65 -18.43 0.59
CA HIS A 183 5.99 -18.49 -0.72
C HIS A 183 4.62 -19.16 -0.62
N ARG A 184 4.53 -20.27 0.12
CA ARG A 184 3.29 -21.02 0.29
C ARG A 184 2.23 -20.20 1.03
N ILE A 185 2.62 -19.38 2.00
CA ILE A 185 1.72 -18.43 2.67
C ILE A 185 1.12 -17.45 1.65
N PHE A 186 1.94 -16.88 0.76
CA PHE A 186 1.44 -15.98 -0.29
C PHE A 186 0.50 -16.69 -1.28
N ASP A 187 0.76 -17.95 -1.60
CA ASP A 187 -0.11 -18.74 -2.48
C ASP A 187 -1.48 -19.01 -1.81
N VAL A 188 -1.51 -19.51 -0.58
CA VAL A 188 -2.76 -19.90 0.10
C VAL A 188 -3.60 -18.72 0.56
N THR A 189 -2.98 -17.57 0.80
CA THR A 189 -3.70 -16.34 1.19
C THR A 189 -4.21 -15.54 0.00
N GLY A 190 -3.85 -15.92 -1.24
CA GLY A 190 -4.13 -15.15 -2.45
C GLY A 190 -3.23 -13.93 -2.64
N GLY A 191 -2.18 -13.77 -1.83
CA GLY A 191 -1.22 -12.67 -1.95
C GLY A 191 -0.49 -12.65 -3.30
N LYS A 192 -0.18 -13.83 -3.85
CA LYS A 192 0.43 -13.93 -5.20
C LYS A 192 -0.53 -13.48 -6.30
N GLU A 193 -1.76 -13.97 -6.29
CA GLU A 193 -2.80 -13.55 -7.24
C GLU A 193 -3.07 -12.04 -7.14
N PHE A 194 -3.05 -11.48 -5.93
CA PHE A 194 -3.21 -10.06 -5.70
C PHE A 194 -2.05 -9.25 -6.32
N PHE A 195 -0.81 -9.72 -6.19
CA PHE A 195 0.36 -9.11 -6.83
C PHE A 195 0.29 -9.19 -8.36
N ASP A 196 -0.12 -10.34 -8.90
CA ASP A 196 -0.32 -10.52 -10.34
C ASP A 196 -1.44 -9.61 -10.88
N THR A 197 -2.47 -9.37 -10.06
CA THR A 197 -3.57 -8.44 -10.39
C THR A 197 -3.09 -7.00 -10.49
N ILE A 198 -2.25 -6.55 -9.54
CA ILE A 198 -1.62 -5.21 -9.58
C ILE A 198 -0.77 -5.08 -10.85
N GLU A 199 0.10 -6.06 -11.13
CA GLU A 199 0.94 -6.06 -12.33
C GLU A 199 0.11 -5.97 -13.61
N LYS A 200 -0.91 -6.82 -13.75
CA LYS A 200 -1.78 -6.87 -14.93
C LYS A 200 -2.48 -5.52 -15.19
N HIS A 201 -3.03 -4.91 -14.15
CA HIS A 201 -3.74 -3.64 -14.31
C HIS A 201 -2.80 -2.47 -14.57
N SER A 202 -1.65 -2.44 -13.90
CA SER A 202 -0.60 -1.44 -14.16
C SER A 202 -0.04 -1.56 -15.57
N ASP A 203 0.21 -2.77 -16.05
CA ASP A 203 0.73 -3.05 -17.39
C ASP A 203 -0.25 -2.63 -18.50
N ARG A 204 -1.56 -2.83 -18.27
CA ARG A 204 -2.60 -2.26 -19.13
C ARG A 204 -2.53 -0.74 -19.13
N LYS A 205 -2.51 -0.11 -17.96
CA LYS A 205 -2.52 1.36 -17.84
C LYS A 205 -1.28 2.00 -18.45
N ALA A 206 -0.12 1.38 -18.26
CA ALA A 206 1.13 1.85 -18.82
C ALA A 206 1.06 1.93 -20.36
N ARG A 207 0.51 0.90 -21.02
CA ARG A 207 0.29 0.93 -22.48
C ARG A 207 -0.73 1.98 -22.92
N GLU A 208 -1.80 2.18 -22.15
CA GLU A 208 -2.76 3.28 -22.40
C GLU A 208 -2.09 4.66 -22.31
N MET A 209 -1.09 4.80 -21.45
CA MET A 209 -0.30 6.02 -21.25
C MET A 209 0.88 6.16 -22.23
N GLY A 210 1.12 5.18 -23.11
CA GLY A 210 2.16 5.22 -24.14
C GLY A 210 3.51 4.59 -23.76
N TYR A 211 3.60 3.88 -22.64
CA TYR A 211 4.78 3.11 -22.22
C TYR A 211 4.79 1.70 -22.84
N ASP A 212 5.95 1.04 -22.88
CA ASP A 212 6.10 -0.36 -23.33
C ASP A 212 5.72 -1.36 -22.22
N GLY A 213 4.50 -1.23 -21.69
CA GLY A 213 4.03 -1.97 -20.53
C GLY A 213 4.50 -1.39 -19.20
N ALA A 214 4.28 -2.12 -18.11
CA ALA A 214 4.71 -1.71 -16.77
C ALA A 214 6.22 -1.97 -16.58
N ASP A 215 7.07 -1.39 -17.42
CA ASP A 215 8.52 -1.51 -17.33
C ASP A 215 9.12 -0.66 -16.20
N ASP A 216 10.45 -0.59 -16.14
CA ASP A 216 11.17 0.22 -15.14
C ASP A 216 10.96 1.72 -15.34
N GLU A 217 10.73 2.18 -16.59
CA GLU A 217 10.45 3.59 -16.89
C GLU A 217 9.09 4.00 -16.33
N TYR A 218 8.04 3.21 -16.61
CA TYR A 218 6.72 3.43 -16.03
C TYR A 218 6.75 3.34 -14.50
N MET A 219 7.45 2.35 -13.95
CA MET A 219 7.58 2.21 -12.49
C MET A 219 8.22 3.47 -11.89
N MET A 220 9.30 3.99 -12.49
CA MET A 220 9.96 5.19 -12.00
C MET A 220 9.11 6.46 -12.15
N ASP A 221 8.35 6.61 -13.24
CA ASP A 221 7.39 7.72 -13.41
C ASP A 221 6.33 7.66 -12.30
N THR A 222 5.71 6.50 -12.07
CA THR A 222 4.69 6.37 -11.02
C THR A 222 5.26 6.60 -9.62
N TYR A 223 6.51 6.21 -9.38
CA TYR A 223 7.19 6.40 -8.09
C TYR A 223 7.54 7.86 -7.80
N THR A 224 7.96 8.62 -8.82
CA THR A 224 8.52 9.97 -8.63
C THR A 224 7.51 11.10 -8.89
N LYS A 225 6.49 10.85 -9.70
CA LYS A 225 5.54 11.88 -10.11
C LYS A 225 4.59 12.26 -8.98
N ASN A 226 4.43 13.57 -8.80
CA ASN A 226 3.46 14.18 -7.88
C ASN A 226 2.87 15.42 -8.55
N SER A 227 1.55 15.46 -8.77
CA SER A 227 0.89 16.65 -9.35
C SER A 227 0.99 17.88 -8.44
N ASN A 228 1.21 17.69 -7.14
CA ASN A 228 1.12 18.73 -6.11
C ASN A 228 -0.25 19.42 -6.06
N GLU A 229 -1.33 18.74 -6.47
CA GLU A 229 -2.71 19.27 -6.44
C GLU A 229 -3.55 18.68 -5.29
N HIS A 230 -2.88 18.13 -4.27
CA HIS A 230 -3.55 17.35 -3.22
C HIS A 230 -4.01 18.17 -1.99
N TYR A 231 -3.74 19.48 -1.96
CA TYR A 231 -4.02 20.39 -0.84
C TYR A 231 -5.32 21.19 -0.98
#